data_AF-A0A9W6U861-F1
#
_entry.id   AF-A0A9W6U861-F1
#
_cell.length_a   1.000
_cell.length_b   1.000
_cell.length_c   1.000
_cell.angle_alpha   90.00
_cell.angle_beta   90.00
_cell.angle_gamma   90.00
#
_symmetry.space_group_name_H-M   'P 1'
#
loop_
_entity.id
_entity.type
_entity.pdbx_description
1 polymer ?
#
loop_
_entity_poly.entity_id
_entity_poly.type
_entity_poly.pdbx_seq_one_letter_code
_entity_poly.pdbx_strand_id
1 'polypeptide(L)'
;MGSTSQSFSLWGEMPGYWLYALVWTLVPWSGVLLLLLAKRSWTRQGRSDFLQLGVMWENSLLQMLQFLYVPVGLAVLRLVNCDADGRVSVDPNGMSCRSAGHVTAVVFITCGMGGGFLVGLPWILRRRIREALVHSSVEKHERFIQGKELEFMLGTSDTYLELYMPQFASFRRRSVEMPIQMCLLKLAFMVVFSVLRSPPPSIANQGVQGALFFFGVVSIAFFRTWRHPYRCISTSYLAILVDWMLVANGVFVLLCSNGVRSALTVSTSVTSSLTFLNSCFLVLIGLKELHDIVLFNLNPQKARTKEVCWPVNAQMNDIADCEQVASWVKVIHNAQNIILASLLIIPSMRSCEDLKHVLDQVELSYEEALARDHLLMLSLYVNELYVEAVASSPFHRSGFSAKELADLSGVLQRRKDRQLLLSTRNQRILKKLHITKSWSRRARPYASATVDGGWKRSAGIQEFLNVESRCQQSAAVAGAPNWKAVNSVISLSCDDGSNSTLLIIVLAWNESFGLVRWCASQSPSASGKLQEQYFSLVNARQSGIRGEVVSCGDATNTTALLQALATPITADAFKAANTGTFNGFPYFLSTVLTRL
;
A
#
# COMPACT_ATOMS: atom_id res chain seq x y z
N MET A 1 -21.59 56.39 -21.00
CA MET A 1 -21.82 54.94 -20.94
C MET A 1 -21.23 54.41 -19.65
N GLY A 2 -21.90 54.67 -18.53
CA GLY A 2 -21.52 54.17 -17.22
C GLY A 2 -22.26 52.87 -16.97
N SER A 3 -21.54 51.75 -16.94
CA SER A 3 -22.02 50.54 -16.31
C SER A 3 -22.03 50.81 -14.80
N THR A 4 -23.12 51.36 -14.29
CA THR A 4 -23.43 51.37 -12.86
C THR A 4 -23.61 49.92 -12.44
N SER A 5 -22.63 49.41 -11.67
CA SER A 5 -22.75 48.25 -10.77
C SER A 5 -23.81 47.22 -11.18
N GLN A 6 -23.61 46.52 -12.30
CA GLN A 6 -24.39 45.31 -12.55
C GLN A 6 -24.05 44.29 -11.46
N SER A 7 -25.08 43.68 -10.87
CA SER A 7 -24.92 42.54 -9.99
C SER A 7 -24.04 41.50 -10.68
N PHE A 8 -23.10 40.93 -9.92
CA PHE A 8 -22.25 39.86 -10.42
C PHE A 8 -23.12 38.71 -10.91
N SER A 9 -23.22 38.52 -12.23
CA SER A 9 -23.75 37.32 -12.91
C SER A 9 -24.86 36.55 -12.14
N LEU A 10 -26.12 36.78 -12.52
CA LEU A 10 -27.36 36.08 -12.12
C LEU A 10 -27.34 34.53 -12.29
N TRP A 11 -26.22 33.94 -12.69
CA TRP A 11 -26.12 32.52 -13.04
C TRP A 11 -26.10 31.61 -11.81
N GLY A 12 -27.26 31.00 -11.55
CA GLY A 12 -27.45 30.00 -10.51
C GLY A 12 -27.91 30.58 -9.18
N GLU A 13 -28.44 31.79 -9.16
CA GLU A 13 -29.26 32.28 -8.05
C GLU A 13 -30.55 31.45 -7.99
N MET A 14 -30.84 30.88 -6.82
CA MET A 14 -32.03 30.05 -6.63
C MET A 14 -32.49 30.14 -5.16
N PRO A 15 -33.79 30.32 -4.89
CA PRO A 15 -34.30 30.23 -3.53
C PRO A 15 -34.06 28.82 -2.96
N GLY A 16 -33.51 28.74 -1.75
CA GLY A 16 -33.20 27.46 -1.13
C GLY A 16 -31.96 26.77 -1.71
N TYR A 17 -30.98 27.54 -2.21
CA TYR A 17 -29.73 26.99 -2.78
C TYR A 17 -28.99 26.03 -1.84
N TRP A 18 -29.13 26.18 -0.53
CA TRP A 18 -28.55 25.26 0.45
C TRP A 18 -29.03 23.81 0.24
N LEU A 19 -30.27 23.59 -0.23
CA LEU A 19 -30.80 22.27 -0.54
C LEU A 19 -30.15 21.72 -1.81
N TYR A 20 -29.97 22.56 -2.83
CA TYR A 20 -29.22 22.19 -4.04
C TYR A 20 -27.79 21.77 -3.71
N ALA A 21 -27.08 22.57 -2.91
CA ALA A 21 -25.74 22.24 -2.45
C ALA A 21 -25.72 20.95 -1.62
N LEU A 22 -26.70 20.74 -0.73
CA LEU A 22 -26.84 19.51 0.05
C LEU A 22 -27.01 18.29 -0.86
N VAL A 23 -27.89 18.35 -1.85
CA VAL A 23 -28.09 17.26 -2.82
C VAL A 23 -26.78 16.92 -3.53
N TRP A 24 -26.05 17.93 -4.02
CA TRP A 24 -24.75 17.71 -4.66
C TRP A 24 -23.70 17.14 -3.71
N THR A 25 -23.67 17.54 -2.43
CA THR A 25 -22.78 16.90 -1.45
C THR A 25 -23.15 15.45 -1.17
N LEU A 26 -24.43 15.10 -1.21
CA LEU A 26 -24.88 13.74 -0.92
C LEU A 26 -24.54 12.76 -2.05
N VAL A 27 -24.38 13.22 -3.30
CA VAL A 27 -24.04 12.37 -4.46
C VAL A 27 -22.77 11.52 -4.23
N PRO A 28 -21.60 12.07 -3.85
CA PRO A 28 -20.41 11.24 -3.61
C PRO A 28 -20.61 10.27 -2.43
N TRP A 29 -21.27 10.72 -1.36
CA TRP A 29 -21.51 9.90 -0.17
C TRP A 29 -22.51 8.77 -0.41
N SER A 30 -23.54 9.00 -1.25
CA SER A 30 -24.50 7.97 -1.64
C SER A 30 -23.85 6.90 -2.51
N GLY A 31 -22.93 7.27 -3.41
CA GLY A 31 -22.11 6.32 -4.16
C GLY A 31 -21.26 5.42 -3.26
N VAL A 32 -20.61 6.00 -2.23
CA VAL A 32 -19.85 5.23 -1.23
C VAL A 32 -20.77 4.32 -0.41
N LEU A 33 -21.92 4.83 0.05
CA LEU A 33 -22.89 4.04 0.81
C LEU A 33 -23.44 2.87 -0.01
N LEU A 34 -23.80 3.11 -1.27
CA LEU A 34 -24.30 2.09 -2.19
C LEU A 34 -23.27 0.97 -2.38
N LEU A 35 -22.00 1.33 -2.51
CA LEU A 35 -20.90 0.36 -2.61
C LEU A 35 -20.74 -0.47 -1.32
N LEU A 36 -20.84 0.15 -0.16
CA LEU A 36 -20.79 -0.56 1.14
C LEU A 36 -21.97 -1.53 1.30
N LEU A 37 -23.18 -1.10 0.92
CA LEU A 37 -24.38 -1.94 0.93
C LEU A 37 -24.25 -3.10 -0.06
N ALA A 38 -23.73 -2.84 -1.26
CA ALA A 38 -23.49 -3.85 -2.28
C ALA A 38 -22.49 -4.90 -1.79
N LYS A 39 -21.35 -4.48 -1.23
CA LYS A 39 -20.36 -5.38 -0.61
C LYS A 39 -20.95 -6.23 0.50
N ARG A 40 -21.77 -5.63 1.37
CA ARG A 40 -22.47 -6.36 2.44
C ARG A 40 -23.51 -7.34 1.90
N SER A 41 -24.17 -6.99 0.79
CA SER A 41 -25.13 -7.88 0.13
C SER A 41 -24.43 -9.08 -0.52
N TRP A 42 -23.35 -8.85 -1.28
CA TRP A 42 -22.61 -9.92 -1.96
C TRP A 42 -21.97 -10.89 -0.97
N THR A 43 -21.44 -10.39 0.15
CA THR A 43 -20.90 -11.23 1.23
C THR A 43 -21.99 -12.07 1.89
N ARG A 44 -23.19 -11.51 2.11
CA ARG A 44 -24.34 -12.27 2.64
C ARG A 44 -24.87 -13.33 1.67
N GLN A 45 -24.82 -13.04 0.38
CA GLN A 45 -25.24 -13.97 -0.68
C GLN A 45 -24.22 -15.10 -0.92
N GLY A 46 -23.00 -14.98 -0.38
CA GLY A 46 -21.95 -15.98 -0.57
C GLY A 46 -21.45 -16.06 -2.01
N ARG A 47 -21.52 -14.96 -2.78
CA ARG A 47 -20.92 -14.92 -4.13
C ARG A 47 -19.42 -15.16 -4.04
N SER A 48 -18.87 -16.02 -4.89
CA SER A 48 -17.40 -16.26 -4.97
C SER A 48 -16.65 -15.01 -5.41
N ASP A 49 -17.23 -14.24 -6.33
CA ASP A 49 -16.54 -13.15 -7.03
C ASP A 49 -16.69 -11.79 -6.32
N PHE A 50 -17.20 -11.80 -5.08
CA PHE A 50 -17.54 -10.56 -4.37
C PHE A 50 -16.35 -9.62 -4.15
N LEU A 51 -15.13 -10.17 -4.06
CA LEU A 51 -13.89 -9.39 -3.92
C LEU A 51 -13.56 -8.66 -5.22
N GLN A 52 -13.51 -9.39 -6.34
CA GLN A 52 -13.23 -8.84 -7.67
C GLN A 52 -14.28 -7.79 -8.05
N LEU A 53 -15.57 -8.11 -7.86
CA LEU A 53 -16.66 -7.16 -8.12
C LEU A 53 -16.56 -5.93 -7.21
N GLY A 54 -16.18 -6.13 -5.94
CA GLY A 54 -15.94 -5.06 -4.99
C GLY A 54 -14.87 -4.07 -5.44
N VAL A 55 -13.74 -4.57 -5.92
CA VAL A 55 -12.61 -3.76 -6.39
C VAL A 55 -12.93 -3.08 -7.72
N MET A 56 -13.61 -3.77 -8.63
CA MET A 56 -14.05 -3.20 -9.91
C MET A 56 -14.97 -2.00 -9.68
N TRP A 57 -15.99 -2.15 -8.82
CA TRP A 57 -16.90 -1.06 -8.49
C TRP A 57 -16.22 0.09 -7.73
N GLU A 58 -15.23 -0.19 -6.88
CA GLU A 58 -14.41 0.86 -6.25
C GLU A 58 -13.65 1.68 -7.29
N ASN A 59 -12.99 1.02 -8.26
CA ASN A 59 -12.27 1.71 -9.32
C ASN A 59 -13.19 2.58 -10.18
N SER A 60 -14.35 2.06 -10.57
CA SER A 60 -15.36 2.83 -11.32
C SER A 60 -15.88 4.01 -10.50
N LEU A 61 -16.16 3.81 -9.21
CA LEU A 61 -16.59 4.89 -8.32
C LEU A 61 -15.53 5.98 -8.24
N LEU A 62 -14.26 5.64 -8.04
CA LEU A 62 -13.17 6.62 -7.97
C LEU A 62 -13.04 7.46 -9.26
N GLN A 63 -13.26 6.87 -10.44
CA GLN A 63 -13.28 7.60 -11.71
C GLN A 63 -14.48 8.55 -11.80
N MET A 64 -15.68 8.07 -11.44
CA MET A 64 -16.89 8.90 -11.41
C MET A 64 -16.76 10.08 -10.44
N LEU A 65 -16.17 9.84 -9.27
CA LEU A 65 -15.91 10.89 -8.28
C LEU A 65 -14.93 11.96 -8.78
N GLN A 66 -13.92 11.59 -9.59
CA GLN A 66 -13.03 12.57 -10.23
C GLN A 66 -13.76 13.45 -11.24
N PHE A 67 -14.74 12.89 -11.96
CA PHE A 67 -15.58 13.65 -12.89
C PHE A 67 -16.52 14.62 -12.15
N LEU A 68 -17.13 14.15 -11.06
CA LEU A 68 -18.03 14.93 -10.19
C LEU A 68 -17.30 15.96 -9.31
N TYR A 69 -15.96 15.96 -9.29
CA TYR A 69 -15.16 16.79 -8.39
C TYR A 69 -15.44 18.29 -8.53
N VAL A 70 -15.48 18.81 -9.76
CA VAL A 70 -15.71 20.25 -10.02
C VAL A 70 -17.18 20.63 -9.80
N PRO A 71 -18.19 19.89 -10.33
CA PRO A 71 -19.59 20.19 -10.04
C PRO A 71 -19.91 20.25 -8.54
N VAL A 72 -19.47 19.27 -7.75
CA VAL A 72 -19.69 19.24 -6.30
C VAL A 72 -18.96 20.40 -5.63
N GLY A 73 -17.69 20.63 -5.99
CA GLY A 73 -16.90 21.71 -5.43
C GLY A 73 -17.49 23.10 -5.67
N LEU A 74 -17.97 23.37 -6.89
CA LEU A 74 -18.64 24.62 -7.22
C LEU A 74 -19.98 24.76 -6.50
N ALA A 75 -20.76 23.69 -6.36
CA ALA A 75 -22.05 23.73 -5.65
C ALA A 75 -21.88 24.11 -4.17
N VAL A 76 -20.86 23.58 -3.49
CA VAL A 76 -20.64 23.88 -2.07
C VAL A 76 -19.90 25.18 -1.84
N LEU A 77 -18.83 25.44 -2.59
CA LEU A 77 -17.98 26.60 -2.35
C LEU A 77 -18.65 27.92 -2.72
N ARG A 78 -19.71 27.89 -3.55
CA ARG A 78 -20.56 29.05 -3.82
C ARG A 78 -21.39 29.50 -2.61
N LEU A 79 -21.70 28.62 -1.66
CA LEU A 79 -22.39 29.00 -0.42
C LEU A 79 -21.59 29.99 0.43
N VAL A 80 -20.27 30.04 0.27
CA VAL A 80 -19.39 30.93 1.06
C VAL A 80 -19.47 32.39 0.57
N ASN A 81 -19.98 32.61 -0.63
CA ASN A 81 -19.96 33.92 -1.27
C ASN A 81 -21.14 34.78 -0.79
N CYS A 82 -20.83 36.00 -0.36
CA CYS A 82 -21.82 36.98 0.05
C CYS A 82 -21.71 38.25 -0.79
N ASP A 83 -22.86 38.87 -1.07
CA ASP A 83 -22.98 40.12 -1.80
C ASP A 83 -22.85 41.34 -0.87
N ALA A 84 -22.75 42.53 -1.48
CA ALA A 84 -22.53 43.79 -0.78
C ALA A 84 -23.69 44.16 0.13
N ASP A 85 -24.89 43.70 -0.21
CA ASP A 85 -26.11 43.92 0.55
C ASP A 85 -26.20 43.01 1.80
N GLY A 86 -25.12 42.29 2.15
CA GLY A 86 -25.08 41.37 3.28
C GLY A 86 -25.91 40.10 3.07
N ARG A 87 -26.28 39.80 1.82
CA ARG A 87 -27.06 38.62 1.41
C ARG A 87 -26.14 37.56 0.80
N VAL A 88 -26.58 36.31 0.80
CA VAL A 88 -25.82 35.22 0.17
C VAL A 88 -25.95 35.33 -1.35
N SER A 89 -24.84 35.26 -2.09
CA SER A 89 -24.83 35.57 -3.53
C SER A 89 -25.60 34.56 -4.39
N VAL A 90 -25.90 33.39 -3.84
CA VAL A 90 -26.65 32.32 -4.53
C VAL A 90 -28.09 32.21 -4.07
N ASP A 91 -28.45 32.85 -2.95
CA ASP A 91 -29.81 32.89 -2.42
C ASP A 91 -30.10 34.26 -1.78
N PRO A 92 -30.18 35.32 -2.61
CA PRO A 92 -30.30 36.69 -2.10
C PRO A 92 -31.64 36.96 -1.41
N ASN A 93 -32.66 36.12 -1.64
CA ASN A 93 -34.00 36.30 -1.07
C ASN A 93 -34.27 35.38 0.12
N GLY A 94 -33.58 34.25 0.23
CA GLY A 94 -33.82 33.23 1.26
C GLY A 94 -32.84 33.26 2.44
N MET A 95 -31.63 33.84 2.30
CA MET A 95 -30.60 33.74 3.34
C MET A 95 -29.73 34.99 3.48
N SER A 96 -29.64 35.51 4.70
CA SER A 96 -28.71 36.60 5.04
C SER A 96 -27.32 36.04 5.35
N CYS A 97 -26.28 36.72 4.86
CA CYS A 97 -24.90 36.37 5.16
C CYS A 97 -24.65 36.44 6.67
N ARG A 98 -23.84 35.50 7.19
CA ARG A 98 -23.52 35.33 8.63
C ARG A 98 -24.72 35.06 9.55
N SER A 99 -25.93 34.89 9.02
CA SER A 99 -27.06 34.38 9.82
C SER A 99 -26.76 32.98 10.36
N ALA A 100 -27.40 32.58 11.45
CA ALA A 100 -27.21 31.25 12.02
C ALA A 100 -27.49 30.13 11.00
N GLY A 101 -28.50 30.31 10.13
CA GLY A 101 -28.80 29.39 9.04
C GLY A 101 -27.68 29.29 8.01
N HIS A 102 -27.12 30.44 7.60
CA HIS A 102 -25.98 30.48 6.68
C HIS A 102 -24.72 29.83 7.27
N VAL A 103 -24.38 30.18 8.51
CA VAL A 103 -23.21 29.59 9.18
C VAL A 103 -23.36 28.08 9.31
N THR A 104 -24.56 27.61 9.69
CA THR A 104 -24.85 26.17 9.80
C THR A 104 -24.70 25.48 8.45
N ALA A 105 -25.25 26.07 7.38
CA ALA A 105 -25.15 25.53 6.02
C ALA A 105 -23.68 25.45 5.56
N VAL A 106 -22.89 26.51 5.76
CA VAL A 106 -21.47 26.52 5.39
C VAL A 106 -20.69 25.49 6.20
N VAL A 107 -20.85 25.43 7.52
CA VAL A 107 -20.10 24.50 8.38
C VAL A 107 -20.46 23.05 8.05
N PHE A 108 -21.74 22.71 7.95
CA PHE A 108 -22.16 21.32 7.75
C PHE A 108 -21.98 20.85 6.30
N ILE A 109 -22.51 21.63 5.35
CA ILE A 109 -22.53 21.24 3.93
C ILE A 109 -21.16 21.49 3.30
N THR A 110 -20.59 22.68 3.48
CA THR A 110 -19.34 23.07 2.81
C THR A 110 -18.11 22.50 3.50
N CYS A 111 -17.95 22.69 4.82
CA CYS A 111 -16.76 22.21 5.53
C CYS A 111 -16.85 20.72 5.86
N GLY A 112 -17.98 20.26 6.41
CA GLY A 112 -18.18 18.86 6.80
C GLY A 112 -18.23 17.91 5.61
N MET A 113 -19.32 17.97 4.85
CA MET A 113 -19.57 16.99 3.78
C MET A 113 -18.77 17.27 2.50
N GLY A 114 -18.83 18.51 2.00
CA GLY A 114 -18.14 18.95 0.79
C GLY A 114 -16.63 18.95 0.96
N GLY A 115 -16.12 19.55 2.03
CA GLY A 115 -14.70 19.61 2.36
C GLY A 115 -14.11 18.22 2.61
N GLY A 116 -14.83 17.36 3.32
CA GLY A 116 -14.48 15.96 3.50
C GLY A 116 -14.29 15.22 2.15
N PHE A 117 -15.16 15.46 1.17
CA PHE A 117 -15.00 14.91 -0.17
C PHE A 117 -13.85 15.55 -0.96
N LEU A 118 -13.79 16.89 -1.00
CA LEU A 118 -12.82 17.65 -1.80
C LEU A 118 -11.38 17.39 -1.36
N VAL A 119 -11.12 17.23 -0.06
CA VAL A 119 -9.81 16.88 0.48
C VAL A 119 -9.61 15.37 0.56
N GLY A 120 -10.66 14.62 0.89
CA GLY A 120 -10.61 13.17 1.05
C GLY A 120 -10.30 12.42 -0.25
N LEU A 121 -10.89 12.82 -1.38
CA LEU A 121 -10.65 12.16 -2.67
C LEU A 121 -9.17 12.20 -3.10
N PRO A 122 -8.49 13.36 -3.21
CA PRO A 122 -7.07 13.40 -3.58
C PRO A 122 -6.19 12.70 -2.54
N TRP A 123 -6.56 12.72 -1.25
CA TRP A 123 -5.85 11.97 -0.21
C TRP A 123 -5.93 10.46 -0.43
N ILE A 124 -7.13 9.92 -0.68
CA ILE A 124 -7.35 8.50 -0.96
C ILE A 124 -6.60 8.08 -2.23
N LEU A 125 -6.74 8.85 -3.32
CA LEU A 125 -6.03 8.58 -4.58
C LEU A 125 -4.51 8.55 -4.37
N ARG A 126 -3.97 9.51 -3.62
CA ARG A 126 -2.54 9.54 -3.29
C ARG A 126 -2.08 8.33 -2.52
N ARG A 127 -2.84 7.92 -1.52
CA ARG A 127 -2.54 6.73 -0.72
C ARG A 127 -2.51 5.48 -1.61
N ARG A 128 -3.56 5.26 -2.41
CA ARG A 128 -3.66 4.09 -3.30
C ARG A 128 -2.56 4.04 -4.35
N ILE A 129 -2.30 5.16 -5.03
CA ILE A 129 -1.25 5.25 -6.04
C ILE A 129 0.13 4.98 -5.42
N ARG A 130 0.42 5.54 -4.23
CA ARG A 130 1.70 5.32 -3.56
C ARG A 130 1.89 3.90 -3.03
N GLU A 131 0.83 3.28 -2.51
CA GLU A 131 0.85 1.88 -2.08
C GLU A 131 1.13 0.93 -3.26
N ALA A 132 0.65 1.26 -4.47
CA ALA A 132 0.85 0.46 -5.68
C ALA A 132 2.18 0.74 -6.42
N LEU A 133 2.93 1.77 -6.04
CA LEU A 133 4.17 2.17 -6.71
C LEU A 133 5.39 1.43 -6.15
N VAL A 134 5.75 0.31 -6.79
CA VAL A 134 6.90 -0.52 -6.37
C VAL A 134 8.23 0.00 -6.92
N HIS A 135 8.27 0.47 -8.17
CA HIS A 135 9.52 0.83 -8.85
C HIS A 135 9.75 2.34 -8.96
N SER A 136 11.00 2.79 -8.76
CA SER A 136 11.42 4.19 -8.92
C SER A 136 11.88 4.52 -10.34
N SER A 137 12.53 3.59 -11.03
CA SER A 137 13.02 3.75 -12.41
C SER A 137 11.88 3.74 -13.44
N VAL A 138 12.04 4.52 -14.52
CA VAL A 138 11.03 4.64 -15.57
C VAL A 138 10.87 3.33 -16.36
N GLU A 139 11.95 2.66 -16.77
CA GLU A 139 11.83 1.42 -17.57
C GLU A 139 11.19 0.29 -16.76
N LYS A 140 11.63 0.07 -15.51
CA LYS A 140 11.06 -1.00 -14.67
C LYS A 140 9.59 -0.73 -14.32
N HIS A 141 9.20 0.53 -14.13
CA HIS A 141 7.79 0.87 -13.90
C HIS A 141 6.93 0.58 -15.14
N GLU A 142 7.43 0.92 -16.33
CA GLU A 142 6.73 0.65 -17.59
C GLU A 142 6.58 -0.86 -17.81
N ARG A 143 7.67 -1.63 -17.67
CA ARG A 143 7.63 -3.10 -17.75
C ARG A 143 6.67 -3.72 -16.74
N PHE A 144 6.65 -3.20 -15.50
CA PHE A 144 5.74 -3.67 -14.46
C PHE A 144 4.27 -3.40 -14.81
N ILE A 145 3.94 -2.20 -15.29
CA ILE A 145 2.57 -1.89 -15.72
C ILE A 145 2.16 -2.78 -16.90
N GLN A 146 3.00 -2.89 -17.92
CA GLN A 146 2.72 -3.73 -19.10
C GLN A 146 2.53 -5.21 -18.72
N GLY A 147 3.36 -5.73 -17.81
CA GLY A 147 3.21 -7.09 -17.28
C GLY A 147 1.86 -7.28 -16.58
N LYS A 148 1.45 -6.32 -15.74
CA LYS A 148 0.16 -6.38 -15.03
C LYS A 148 -1.05 -6.23 -15.95
N GLU A 149 -0.94 -5.38 -16.97
CA GLU A 149 -1.95 -5.27 -18.03
C GLU A 149 -2.09 -6.60 -18.79
N LEU A 150 -0.97 -7.26 -19.13
CA LEU A 150 -0.97 -8.54 -19.81
C LEU A 150 -1.55 -9.68 -18.94
N GLU A 151 -1.17 -9.73 -17.66
CA GLU A 151 -1.72 -10.69 -16.70
C GLU A 151 -3.25 -10.59 -16.60
N PHE A 152 -3.77 -9.35 -16.60
CA PHE A 152 -5.19 -9.07 -16.56
C PHE A 152 -5.89 -9.45 -17.87
N MET A 153 -5.29 -9.13 -19.02
CA MET A 153 -5.83 -9.54 -20.34
C MET A 153 -5.92 -11.06 -20.49
N LEU A 154 -4.90 -11.78 -20.02
CA LEU A 154 -4.83 -13.24 -20.08
C LEU A 154 -5.67 -13.95 -19.00
N GLY A 155 -6.32 -13.19 -18.11
CA GLY A 155 -7.12 -13.75 -17.01
C GLY A 155 -6.31 -14.47 -15.93
N THR A 156 -4.98 -14.34 -15.94
CA THR A 156 -4.10 -15.01 -14.98
C THR A 156 -4.08 -14.33 -13.61
N SER A 157 -4.38 -13.03 -13.53
CA SER A 157 -4.38 -12.30 -12.26
C SER A 157 -5.31 -11.08 -12.30
N ASP A 158 -6.06 -10.88 -11.22
CA ASP A 158 -6.86 -9.68 -10.98
C ASP A 158 -6.07 -8.55 -10.29
N THR A 159 -4.77 -8.74 -10.05
CA THR A 159 -3.94 -7.79 -9.30
C THR A 159 -3.90 -6.39 -9.93
N TYR A 160 -4.12 -6.27 -11.23
CA TYR A 160 -4.29 -4.99 -11.92
C TYR A 160 -5.42 -4.14 -11.31
N LEU A 161 -6.58 -4.76 -11.04
CA LEU A 161 -7.71 -4.09 -10.41
C LEU A 161 -7.44 -3.85 -8.91
N GLU A 162 -6.89 -4.84 -8.21
CA GLU A 162 -6.62 -4.78 -6.76
C GLU A 162 -5.65 -3.67 -6.38
N LEU A 163 -4.66 -3.42 -7.24
CA LEU A 163 -3.68 -2.34 -7.08
C LEU A 163 -4.21 -0.97 -7.55
N TYR A 164 -5.50 -0.87 -7.91
CA TYR A 164 -6.12 0.35 -8.43
C TYR A 164 -5.37 0.94 -9.65
N MET A 165 -4.72 0.09 -10.44
CA MET A 165 -3.98 0.52 -11.63
C MET A 165 -4.82 1.30 -12.65
N PRO A 166 -6.13 1.05 -12.85
CA PRO A 166 -6.96 1.87 -13.74
C PRO A 166 -6.94 3.38 -13.45
N GLN A 167 -6.56 3.80 -12.23
CA GLN A 167 -6.47 5.21 -11.87
C GLN A 167 -5.20 5.89 -12.41
N PHE A 168 -4.12 5.12 -12.64
CA PHE A 168 -2.80 5.69 -12.94
C PHE A 168 -2.01 5.01 -14.07
N ALA A 169 -2.47 3.87 -14.59
CA ALA A 169 -1.78 3.10 -15.63
C ALA A 169 -1.60 3.89 -16.94
N SER A 170 -2.38 4.93 -17.18
CA SER A 170 -2.24 5.81 -18.35
C SER A 170 -1.06 6.78 -18.28
N PHE A 171 -0.46 6.97 -17.11
CA PHE A 171 0.61 7.93 -16.89
C PHE A 171 1.99 7.29 -16.89
N ARG A 172 2.99 8.06 -17.33
CA ARG A 172 4.40 7.68 -17.17
C ARG A 172 4.83 7.82 -15.71
N ARG A 173 5.91 7.13 -15.31
CA ARG A 173 6.42 7.13 -13.91
C ARG A 173 6.55 8.53 -13.29
N ARG A 174 7.09 9.49 -14.05
CA ARG A 174 7.33 10.87 -13.60
C ARG A 174 6.05 11.68 -13.37
N SER A 175 4.93 11.19 -13.87
CA SER A 175 3.63 11.87 -13.94
C SER A 175 2.50 11.01 -13.36
N VAL A 176 2.84 9.96 -12.62
CA VAL A 176 1.85 9.03 -12.03
C VAL A 176 0.95 9.71 -11.00
N GLU A 177 1.43 10.77 -10.35
CA GLU A 177 0.64 11.58 -9.40
C GLU A 177 -0.23 12.65 -10.08
N MET A 178 -0.28 12.72 -11.42
CA MET A 178 -1.05 13.74 -12.15
C MET A 178 -2.54 13.81 -11.81
N PRO A 179 -3.29 12.69 -11.62
CA PRO A 179 -4.69 12.75 -11.21
C PRO A 179 -4.89 13.54 -9.91
N ILE A 180 -3.97 13.36 -8.96
CA ILE A 180 -3.98 14.06 -7.66
C ILE A 180 -3.67 15.53 -7.85
N GLN A 181 -2.62 15.85 -8.63
CA GLN A 181 -2.23 17.23 -8.93
C GLN A 181 -3.38 18.00 -9.62
N MET A 182 -4.13 17.34 -10.50
CA MET A 182 -5.30 17.91 -11.15
C MET A 182 -6.45 18.20 -10.19
N CYS A 183 -6.76 17.28 -9.27
CA CYS A 183 -7.73 17.54 -8.21
C CYS A 183 -7.32 18.72 -7.33
N LEU A 184 -6.04 18.78 -6.92
CA LEU A 184 -5.53 19.89 -6.11
C LEU A 184 -5.55 21.22 -6.86
N LEU A 185 -5.21 21.23 -8.16
CA LEU A 185 -5.29 22.44 -8.99
C LEU A 185 -6.73 22.93 -9.15
N LYS A 186 -7.67 22.01 -9.43
CA LYS A 186 -9.11 22.31 -9.48
C LYS A 186 -9.58 22.88 -8.15
N LEU A 187 -9.18 22.29 -7.03
CA LEU A 187 -9.50 22.80 -5.70
C LEU A 187 -8.92 24.19 -5.49
N ALA A 188 -7.67 24.43 -5.86
CA ALA A 188 -7.04 25.73 -5.77
C ALA A 188 -7.80 26.79 -6.57
N PHE A 189 -8.22 26.50 -7.80
CA PHE A 189 -9.05 27.43 -8.59
C PHE A 189 -10.42 27.68 -7.96
N MET A 190 -11.07 26.66 -7.40
CA MET A 190 -12.36 26.84 -6.72
C MET A 190 -12.21 27.65 -5.42
N VAL A 191 -11.12 27.47 -4.67
CA VAL A 191 -10.80 28.27 -3.48
C VAL A 191 -10.47 29.71 -3.86
N VAL A 192 -9.65 29.93 -4.89
CA VAL A 192 -9.39 31.26 -5.47
C VAL A 192 -10.70 31.93 -5.86
N PHE A 193 -11.60 31.20 -6.51
CA PHE A 193 -12.91 31.70 -6.89
C PHE A 193 -13.78 32.11 -5.70
N SER A 194 -13.82 31.31 -4.64
CA SER A 194 -14.68 31.60 -3.48
C SER A 194 -14.09 32.61 -2.50
N VAL A 195 -12.78 32.55 -2.24
CA VAL A 195 -12.14 33.45 -1.27
C VAL A 195 -11.95 34.84 -1.85
N LEU A 196 -11.45 34.99 -3.09
CA LEU A 196 -11.21 36.34 -3.63
C LEU A 196 -12.50 37.09 -3.98
N ARG A 197 -13.62 36.37 -4.04
CA ARG A 197 -14.96 36.95 -4.19
C ARG A 197 -15.56 37.47 -2.86
N SER A 198 -15.02 37.08 -1.70
CA SER A 198 -15.53 37.44 -0.36
C SER A 198 -14.39 37.99 0.51
N PRO A 199 -14.42 39.25 1.00
CA PRO A 199 -15.57 40.00 1.52
C PRO A 199 -16.26 40.80 0.40
N PRO A 200 -17.37 41.55 0.68
CA PRO A 200 -18.44 41.83 -0.30
C PRO A 200 -17.89 42.27 -1.67
N PRO A 201 -18.53 41.82 -2.77
CA PRO A 201 -17.98 41.71 -4.12
C PRO A 201 -17.00 42.82 -4.44
N SER A 202 -15.74 42.56 -4.11
CA SER A 202 -14.71 43.56 -4.36
C SER A 202 -14.35 43.42 -5.83
N ILE A 203 -14.89 44.34 -6.64
CA ILE A 203 -14.38 44.58 -8.00
C ILE A 203 -12.84 44.72 -7.95
N ALA A 204 -12.31 45.22 -6.83
CA ALA A 204 -10.89 45.29 -6.51
C ALA A 204 -10.12 43.96 -6.66
N ASN A 205 -10.68 42.82 -6.25
CA ASN A 205 -9.98 41.53 -6.30
C ASN A 205 -10.16 40.78 -7.63
N GLN A 206 -11.01 41.28 -8.55
CA GLN A 206 -11.25 40.62 -9.83
C GLN A 206 -9.96 40.45 -10.64
N GLY A 207 -9.14 41.50 -10.74
CA GLY A 207 -7.86 41.44 -11.45
C GLY A 207 -6.91 40.38 -10.87
N VAL A 208 -6.84 40.27 -9.53
CA VAL A 208 -6.04 39.25 -8.84
C VAL A 208 -6.59 37.85 -9.11
N GLN A 209 -7.91 37.67 -9.04
CA GLN A 209 -8.56 36.38 -9.34
C GLN A 209 -8.29 35.92 -10.77
N GLY A 210 -8.44 36.82 -11.76
CA GLY A 210 -8.18 36.51 -13.16
C GLY A 210 -6.70 36.26 -13.44
N ALA A 211 -5.80 37.00 -12.78
CA ALA A 211 -4.36 36.77 -12.87
C ALA A 211 -3.97 35.40 -12.30
N LEU A 212 -4.42 35.04 -11.10
CA LEU A 212 -4.13 33.74 -10.49
C LEU A 212 -4.68 32.57 -11.32
N PHE A 213 -5.88 32.72 -11.89
CA PHE A 213 -6.43 31.74 -12.82
C PHE A 213 -5.53 31.58 -14.05
N PHE A 214 -5.20 32.69 -14.72
CA PHE A 214 -4.36 32.69 -15.91
C PHE A 214 -2.98 32.08 -15.65
N PHE A 215 -2.27 32.55 -14.62
CA PHE A 215 -0.94 32.02 -14.28
C PHE A 215 -0.99 30.54 -13.87
N GLY A 216 -2.03 30.09 -13.18
CA GLY A 216 -2.21 28.68 -12.86
C GLY A 216 -2.41 27.82 -14.11
N VAL A 217 -3.25 28.26 -15.05
CA VAL A 217 -3.51 27.54 -16.32
C VAL A 217 -2.27 27.53 -17.21
N VAL A 218 -1.55 28.65 -17.31
CA VAL A 218 -0.28 28.73 -18.04
C VAL A 218 0.77 27.80 -17.43
N SER A 219 0.92 27.81 -16.10
CA SER A 219 1.90 26.96 -15.41
C SER A 219 1.64 25.48 -15.65
N ILE A 220 0.38 25.03 -15.58
CA ILE A 220 0.05 23.63 -15.85
C ILE A 220 0.21 23.26 -17.33
N ALA A 221 -0.14 24.17 -18.25
CA ALA A 221 0.04 23.95 -19.69
C ALA A 221 1.52 23.78 -20.04
N PHE A 222 2.40 24.65 -19.53
CA PHE A 222 3.85 24.52 -19.72
C PHE A 222 4.38 23.22 -19.09
N PHE A 223 3.98 22.93 -17.85
CA PHE A 223 4.40 21.72 -17.15
C PHE A 223 4.01 20.44 -17.90
N ARG A 224 2.79 20.36 -18.44
CA ARG A 224 2.29 19.20 -19.18
C ARG A 224 2.89 19.09 -20.57
N THR A 225 3.11 20.21 -21.25
CA THR A 225 3.77 20.26 -22.55
C THR A 225 5.20 19.73 -22.44
N TRP A 226 5.94 20.09 -21.38
CA TRP A 226 7.33 19.64 -21.19
C TRP A 226 7.45 18.18 -20.76
N ARG A 227 6.52 17.70 -19.92
CA ARG A 227 6.68 16.41 -19.22
C ARG A 227 6.05 15.22 -19.95
N HIS A 228 5.20 15.46 -20.96
CA HIS A 228 4.43 14.44 -21.68
C HIS A 228 3.83 13.37 -20.74
N PRO A 229 2.78 13.72 -19.98
CA PRO A 229 2.37 12.95 -18.81
C PRO A 229 1.82 11.56 -19.13
N TYR A 230 1.23 11.36 -20.32
CA TYR A 230 0.61 10.11 -20.70
C TYR A 230 1.60 9.17 -21.42
N ARG A 231 1.38 7.86 -21.27
CA ARG A 231 2.07 6.84 -22.05
C ARG A 231 1.69 6.94 -23.53
N CYS A 232 0.39 7.13 -23.79
CA CYS A 232 -0.14 7.34 -25.13
C CYS A 232 0.18 8.74 -25.67
N ILE A 233 0.74 8.77 -26.88
CA ILE A 233 1.17 10.00 -27.53
C ILE A 233 -0.03 10.84 -27.98
N SER A 234 -1.06 10.23 -28.57
CA SER A 234 -2.28 10.94 -29.00
C SER A 234 -2.97 11.62 -27.81
N THR A 235 -3.11 10.92 -26.69
CA THR A 235 -3.68 11.48 -25.44
C THR A 235 -2.84 12.63 -24.91
N SER A 236 -1.51 12.56 -25.03
CA SER A 236 -0.63 13.67 -24.65
C SER A 236 -0.86 14.92 -25.53
N TYR A 237 -1.00 14.74 -26.85
CA TYR A 237 -1.31 15.86 -27.75
C TYR A 237 -2.70 16.45 -27.49
N LEU A 238 -3.72 15.60 -27.29
CA LEU A 238 -5.07 16.06 -26.94
C LEU A 238 -5.05 16.88 -25.65
N ALA A 239 -4.36 16.40 -24.62
CA ALA A 239 -4.17 17.13 -23.37
C ALA A 239 -3.50 18.49 -23.58
N ILE A 240 -2.43 18.54 -24.37
CA ILE A 240 -1.72 19.79 -24.71
C ILE A 240 -2.67 20.76 -25.42
N LEU A 241 -3.42 20.30 -26.43
CA LEU A 241 -4.39 21.14 -27.15
C LEU A 241 -5.45 21.73 -26.21
N VAL A 242 -6.01 20.91 -25.31
CA VAL A 242 -7.00 21.37 -24.33
C VAL A 242 -6.39 22.37 -23.34
N ASP A 243 -5.15 22.14 -22.88
CA ASP A 243 -4.47 23.07 -21.98
C ASP A 243 -4.23 24.43 -22.65
N TRP A 244 -3.78 24.45 -23.90
CA TRP A 244 -3.56 25.70 -24.64
C TRP A 244 -4.86 26.41 -25.04
N MET A 245 -5.94 25.66 -25.28
CA MET A 245 -7.29 26.23 -25.40
C MET A 245 -7.70 26.94 -24.10
N LEU A 246 -7.46 26.31 -22.94
CA LEU A 246 -7.71 26.93 -21.64
C LEU A 246 -6.82 28.16 -21.39
N VAL A 247 -5.55 28.14 -21.82
CA VAL A 247 -4.67 29.32 -21.76
C VAL A 247 -5.25 30.47 -22.59
N ALA A 248 -5.69 30.19 -23.82
CA ALA A 248 -6.29 31.20 -24.69
C ALA A 248 -7.57 31.79 -24.07
N ASN A 249 -8.45 30.95 -23.51
CA ASN A 249 -9.60 31.41 -22.72
C ASN A 249 -9.16 32.23 -21.50
N GLY A 250 -8.07 31.83 -20.84
CA GLY A 250 -7.44 32.53 -19.73
C GLY A 250 -6.95 33.94 -20.08
N VAL A 251 -6.49 34.17 -21.33
CA VAL A 251 -6.12 35.52 -21.79
C VAL A 251 -7.34 36.45 -21.77
N PHE A 252 -8.49 35.99 -22.25
CA PHE A 252 -9.73 36.78 -22.16
C PHE A 252 -10.15 37.02 -20.71
N VAL A 253 -10.04 36.01 -19.84
CA VAL A 253 -10.28 36.18 -18.40
C VAL A 253 -9.36 37.24 -17.81
N LEU A 254 -8.07 37.23 -18.13
CA LEU A 254 -7.09 38.20 -17.66
C LEU A 254 -7.42 39.62 -18.14
N LEU A 255 -7.74 39.80 -19.43
CA LEU A 255 -8.06 41.11 -20.01
C LEU A 255 -9.36 41.69 -19.43
N CYS A 256 -10.40 40.87 -19.31
CA CYS A 256 -11.69 41.28 -18.76
C CYS A 256 -11.59 41.60 -17.26
N SER A 257 -10.88 40.78 -16.49
CA SER A 257 -10.73 40.97 -15.04
C SER A 257 -9.89 42.18 -14.65
N ASN A 258 -8.93 42.60 -15.49
CA ASN A 258 -8.15 43.82 -15.28
C ASN A 258 -8.83 45.09 -15.84
N GLY A 259 -10.06 44.97 -16.37
CA GLY A 259 -10.81 46.13 -16.86
C GLY A 259 -10.20 46.82 -18.07
N VAL A 260 -9.39 46.12 -18.87
CA VAL A 260 -8.80 46.66 -20.10
C VAL A 260 -9.93 47.05 -21.04
N ARG A 261 -10.06 48.34 -21.35
CA ARG A 261 -11.09 48.85 -22.29
C ARG A 261 -10.57 48.74 -23.72
N SER A 262 -11.07 47.74 -24.44
CA SER A 262 -10.75 47.49 -25.85
C SER A 262 -12.01 47.02 -26.57
N ALA A 263 -12.04 47.12 -27.90
CA ALA A 263 -13.12 46.54 -28.70
C ALA A 263 -13.28 45.02 -28.44
N LEU A 264 -12.18 44.35 -28.09
CA LEU A 264 -12.13 42.91 -27.78
C LEU A 264 -12.70 42.55 -26.40
N THR A 265 -12.86 43.51 -25.48
CA THR A 265 -13.36 43.27 -24.11
C THR A 265 -14.83 43.63 -23.93
N VAL A 266 -15.49 44.08 -25.00
CA VAL A 266 -16.94 44.25 -25.03
C VAL A 266 -17.61 42.88 -24.97
N SER A 267 -18.59 42.69 -24.08
CA SER A 267 -19.20 41.37 -23.79
C SER A 267 -19.68 40.60 -25.03
N THR A 268 -20.22 41.27 -26.04
CA THR A 268 -20.63 40.66 -27.31
C THR A 268 -19.43 40.16 -28.12
N SER A 269 -18.38 40.97 -28.21
CA SER A 269 -17.12 40.61 -28.88
C SER A 269 -16.39 39.49 -28.14
N VAL A 270 -16.33 39.53 -26.81
CA VAL A 270 -15.73 38.47 -25.97
C VAL A 270 -16.45 37.14 -26.20
N THR A 271 -17.78 37.15 -26.14
CA THR A 271 -18.58 35.93 -26.35
C THR A 271 -18.36 35.38 -27.76
N SER A 272 -18.44 36.21 -28.80
CA SER A 272 -18.19 35.80 -30.18
C SER A 272 -16.77 35.29 -30.41
N SER A 273 -15.77 35.90 -29.77
CA SER A 273 -14.36 35.51 -29.91
C SER A 273 -14.08 34.19 -29.20
N LEU A 274 -14.64 34.00 -28.00
CA LEU A 274 -14.56 32.74 -27.25
C LEU A 274 -15.30 31.62 -27.98
N THR A 275 -16.49 31.85 -28.52
CA THR A 275 -17.22 30.83 -29.28
C THR A 275 -16.47 30.44 -30.54
N PHE A 276 -15.93 31.41 -31.29
CA PHE A 276 -15.09 31.16 -32.45
C PHE A 276 -13.84 30.36 -32.08
N LEU A 277 -13.08 30.80 -31.08
CA LEU A 277 -11.86 30.14 -30.65
C LEU A 277 -12.12 28.70 -30.18
N ASN A 278 -13.10 28.49 -29.30
CA ASN A 278 -13.44 27.15 -28.83
C ASN A 278 -13.94 26.26 -29.98
N SER A 279 -14.69 26.82 -30.95
CA SER A 279 -15.11 26.08 -32.15
C SER A 279 -13.91 25.68 -33.02
N CYS A 280 -12.93 26.57 -33.22
CA CYS A 280 -11.70 26.23 -33.94
C CYS A 280 -10.92 25.10 -33.25
N PHE A 281 -10.77 25.15 -31.92
CA PHE A 281 -10.12 24.08 -31.16
C PHE A 281 -10.89 22.76 -31.24
N LEU A 282 -12.23 22.79 -31.18
CA LEU A 282 -13.06 21.60 -31.36
C LEU A 282 -12.90 21.00 -32.75
N VAL A 283 -12.81 21.83 -33.79
CA VAL A 283 -12.54 21.37 -35.16
C VAL A 283 -11.14 20.75 -35.26
N LEU A 284 -10.11 21.36 -34.67
CA LEU A 284 -8.75 20.81 -34.65
C LEU A 284 -8.68 19.47 -33.91
N ILE A 285 -9.35 19.35 -32.77
CA ILE A 285 -9.47 18.09 -32.03
C ILE A 285 -10.19 17.06 -32.89
N GLY A 286 -11.34 17.40 -33.49
CA GLY A 286 -12.10 16.51 -34.36
C GLY A 286 -11.30 16.04 -35.57
N LEU A 287 -10.56 16.93 -36.23
CA LEU A 287 -9.67 16.60 -37.35
C LEU A 287 -8.51 15.69 -36.91
N LYS A 288 -7.95 15.92 -35.72
CA LYS A 288 -6.87 15.10 -35.18
C LYS A 288 -7.33 13.68 -34.84
N GLU A 289 -8.47 13.56 -34.17
CA GLU A 289 -9.11 12.27 -33.86
C GLU A 289 -9.49 11.53 -35.15
N LEU A 290 -10.09 12.24 -36.12
CA LEU A 290 -10.42 11.65 -37.42
C LEU A 290 -9.18 11.17 -38.17
N HIS A 291 -8.11 11.98 -38.19
CA HIS A 291 -6.84 11.60 -38.79
C HIS A 291 -6.24 10.35 -38.12
N ASP A 292 -6.32 10.25 -36.79
CA ASP A 292 -5.79 9.10 -36.06
C ASP A 292 -6.64 7.84 -36.30
N ILE A 293 -7.97 7.97 -36.41
CA ILE A 293 -8.88 6.88 -36.82
C ILE A 293 -8.60 6.44 -38.27
N VAL A 294 -8.43 7.39 -39.19
CA VAL A 294 -8.14 7.11 -40.60
C VAL A 294 -6.79 6.44 -40.76
N LEU A 295 -5.76 6.90 -40.05
CA LEU A 295 -4.45 6.24 -40.04
C LEU A 295 -4.51 4.82 -39.48
N PHE A 296 -5.29 4.61 -38.41
CA PHE A 296 -5.50 3.30 -37.82
C PHE A 296 -6.17 2.34 -38.81
N ASN A 297 -7.20 2.81 -39.53
CA ASN A 297 -7.93 2.02 -40.51
C ASN A 297 -7.13 1.76 -41.81
N LEU A 298 -6.38 2.74 -42.30
CA LEU A 298 -5.67 2.64 -43.59
C LEU A 298 -4.32 1.95 -43.50
N ASN A 299 -3.60 2.07 -42.37
CA ASN A 299 -2.26 1.50 -42.22
C ASN A 299 -2.09 0.82 -40.84
N PRO A 300 -2.81 -0.28 -40.58
CA PRO A 300 -2.72 -0.98 -39.30
C PRO A 300 -1.28 -1.41 -38.98
N GLN A 301 -0.47 -1.79 -39.98
CA GLN A 301 0.94 -2.19 -39.79
C GLN A 301 1.90 -1.03 -39.48
N LYS A 302 1.67 0.18 -40.02
CA LYS A 302 2.48 1.36 -39.67
C LYS A 302 2.03 2.00 -38.35
N ALA A 303 0.74 1.85 -38.00
CA ALA A 303 0.23 2.22 -36.68
C ALA A 303 0.78 1.28 -35.59
N ARG A 304 0.94 -0.02 -35.88
CA ARG A 304 1.65 -0.97 -34.98
C ARG A 304 3.09 -0.54 -34.69
N THR A 305 3.82 0.02 -35.65
CA THR A 305 5.23 0.40 -35.45
C THR A 305 5.42 1.78 -34.79
N LYS A 306 4.40 2.65 -34.79
CA LYS A 306 4.41 3.94 -34.07
C LYS A 306 3.82 3.77 -32.66
N GLU A 307 4.69 3.40 -31.73
CA GLU A 307 4.65 3.70 -30.28
C GLU A 307 3.29 3.70 -29.56
N VAL A 308 3.08 2.62 -28.79
CA VAL A 308 2.39 2.57 -27.48
C VAL A 308 1.01 3.26 -27.41
N CYS A 309 -0.02 2.61 -27.95
CA CYS A 309 -1.42 3.00 -27.73
C CYS A 309 -2.17 2.00 -26.83
N TRP A 310 -2.08 2.21 -25.50
CA TRP A 310 -2.93 1.70 -24.38
C TRP A 310 -3.24 0.17 -24.35
N PRO A 311 -3.74 -0.38 -23.22
CA PRO A 311 -3.37 -1.63 -22.56
C PRO A 311 -4.14 -2.86 -23.09
N VAL A 312 -4.75 -2.71 -24.27
CA VAL A 312 -5.49 -3.72 -25.02
C VAL A 312 -5.00 -3.56 -26.46
N ASN A 313 -3.68 -3.51 -26.60
CA ASN A 313 -3.04 -3.29 -27.86
C ASN A 313 -3.31 -4.52 -28.74
N ALA A 314 -3.55 -4.33 -30.04
CA ALA A 314 -3.51 -5.45 -30.99
C ALA A 314 -2.15 -6.17 -30.94
N GLN A 315 -1.08 -5.48 -30.51
CA GLN A 315 0.22 -6.10 -30.25
C GLN A 315 0.27 -6.92 -28.96
N MET A 316 -0.54 -6.60 -27.94
CA MET A 316 -0.67 -7.48 -26.78
C MET A 316 -1.42 -8.76 -27.16
N ASN A 317 -2.35 -8.68 -28.12
CA ASN A 317 -2.91 -9.90 -28.74
C ASN A 317 -1.83 -10.64 -29.53
N ASP A 318 -1.01 -9.96 -30.36
CA ASP A 318 0.11 -10.62 -31.07
C ASP A 318 1.12 -11.27 -30.09
N ILE A 319 1.34 -10.69 -28.91
CA ILE A 319 2.18 -11.25 -27.84
C ILE A 319 1.45 -12.41 -27.12
N ALA A 320 0.14 -12.30 -26.90
CA ALA A 320 -0.70 -13.31 -26.25
C ALA A 320 -0.97 -14.54 -27.14
N ASP A 321 -1.03 -14.36 -28.46
CA ASP A 321 -1.39 -15.38 -29.45
C ASP A 321 -0.22 -16.34 -29.77
N CYS A 322 0.92 -16.21 -29.10
CA CYS A 322 2.01 -17.17 -29.22
C CYS A 322 1.61 -18.49 -28.53
N GLU A 323 1.70 -19.63 -29.23
CA GLU A 323 1.33 -20.96 -28.70
C GLU A 323 1.99 -21.27 -27.35
N GLN A 324 3.21 -20.76 -27.14
CA GLN A 324 3.94 -20.93 -25.89
C GLN A 324 3.34 -20.12 -24.73
N VAL A 325 2.81 -18.93 -24.99
CA VAL A 325 2.12 -18.13 -23.97
C VAL A 325 0.86 -18.84 -23.49
N ALA A 326 0.10 -19.46 -24.39
CA ALA A 326 -1.04 -20.29 -24.00
C ALA A 326 -0.63 -21.45 -23.07
N SER A 327 0.53 -22.06 -23.33
CA SER A 327 1.09 -23.11 -22.46
C SER A 327 1.47 -22.58 -21.07
N TRP A 328 2.17 -21.44 -20.99
CA TRP A 328 2.56 -20.80 -19.73
C TRP A 328 1.33 -20.35 -18.92
N VAL A 329 0.32 -19.79 -19.58
CA VAL A 329 -0.96 -19.40 -18.97
C VAL A 329 -1.64 -20.63 -18.38
N LYS A 330 -1.66 -21.76 -19.08
CA LYS A 330 -2.22 -23.02 -18.56
C LYS A 330 -1.45 -23.50 -17.32
N VAL A 331 -0.13 -23.41 -17.33
CA VAL A 331 0.72 -23.75 -16.18
C VAL A 331 0.41 -22.85 -14.98
N ILE A 332 0.27 -21.53 -15.19
CA ILE A 332 -0.11 -20.59 -14.13
C ILE A 332 -1.47 -20.94 -13.51
N HIS A 333 -2.49 -21.17 -14.35
CA HIS A 333 -3.82 -21.55 -13.86
C HIS A 333 -3.81 -22.88 -13.10
N ASN A 334 -3.03 -23.87 -13.60
CA ASN A 334 -2.85 -25.14 -12.90
C ASN A 334 -2.19 -24.93 -11.53
N ALA A 335 -1.13 -24.12 -11.47
CA ALA A 335 -0.44 -23.78 -10.24
C ALA A 335 -1.37 -23.10 -9.23
N GLN A 336 -2.13 -22.10 -9.66
CA GLN A 336 -3.11 -21.39 -8.82
C GLN A 336 -4.19 -22.33 -8.28
N ASN A 337 -4.72 -23.22 -9.11
CA ASN A 337 -5.73 -24.20 -8.69
C ASN A 337 -5.17 -25.17 -7.66
N ILE A 338 -3.94 -25.65 -7.84
CA ILE A 338 -3.29 -26.59 -6.92
C ILE A 338 -2.89 -25.89 -5.62
N ILE A 339 -2.39 -24.65 -5.67
CA ILE A 339 -2.17 -23.81 -4.49
C ILE A 339 -3.48 -23.64 -3.72
N LEU A 340 -4.56 -23.24 -4.38
CA LEU A 340 -5.85 -23.01 -3.73
C LEU A 340 -6.42 -24.29 -3.12
N ALA A 341 -6.37 -25.41 -3.85
CA ALA A 341 -6.76 -26.72 -3.35
C ALA A 341 -5.93 -27.12 -2.12
N SER A 342 -4.61 -26.92 -2.17
CA SER A 342 -3.71 -27.25 -1.05
C SER A 342 -3.95 -26.35 0.18
N LEU A 343 -4.30 -25.08 -0.01
CA LEU A 343 -4.65 -24.15 1.08
C LEU A 343 -5.96 -24.51 1.78
N LEU A 344 -6.89 -25.15 1.05
CA LEU A 344 -8.15 -25.65 1.61
C LEU A 344 -8.00 -26.98 2.36
N ILE A 345 -6.89 -27.70 2.14
CA ILE A 345 -6.59 -28.99 2.76
C ILE A 345 -5.69 -28.79 3.97
N ILE A 346 -5.86 -29.65 4.99
CA ILE A 346 -4.99 -29.67 6.18
C ILE A 346 -3.55 -29.91 5.71
N PRO A 347 -2.54 -29.13 6.17
CA PRO A 347 -1.18 -29.24 5.68
C PRO A 347 -0.63 -30.68 5.61
N SER A 348 -0.94 -31.53 6.60
CA SER A 348 -0.50 -32.92 6.63
C SER A 348 -1.10 -33.84 5.55
N MET A 349 -2.11 -33.39 4.80
CA MET A 349 -2.79 -34.16 3.76
C MET A 349 -2.58 -33.57 2.35
N ARG A 350 -1.70 -32.58 2.17
CA ARG A 350 -1.40 -32.08 0.82
C ARG A 350 -0.44 -33.05 0.13
N SER A 351 -0.66 -33.25 -1.16
CA SER A 351 0.21 -34.07 -2.00
C SER A 351 1.51 -33.31 -2.30
N CYS A 352 2.63 -33.79 -1.75
CA CYS A 352 3.95 -33.22 -2.05
C CYS A 352 4.36 -33.47 -3.50
N GLU A 353 3.91 -34.58 -4.10
CA GLU A 353 4.19 -34.93 -5.49
C GLU A 353 3.52 -33.97 -6.46
N ASP A 354 2.25 -33.63 -6.22
CA ASP A 354 1.52 -32.67 -7.05
C ASP A 354 2.13 -31.26 -6.96
N LEU A 355 2.50 -30.81 -5.75
CA LEU A 355 3.14 -29.51 -5.57
C LEU A 355 4.52 -29.45 -6.23
N LYS A 356 5.32 -30.52 -6.12
CA LYS A 356 6.63 -30.58 -6.75
C LYS A 356 6.51 -30.58 -8.27
N HIS A 357 5.62 -31.39 -8.83
CA HIS A 357 5.38 -31.42 -10.27
C HIS A 357 4.94 -30.06 -10.82
N VAL A 358 4.09 -29.34 -10.09
CA VAL A 358 3.71 -27.96 -10.45
C VAL A 358 4.89 -27.00 -10.36
N LEU A 359 5.70 -27.09 -9.30
CA LEU A 359 6.88 -26.25 -9.15
C LEU A 359 7.83 -26.44 -10.34
N ASP A 360 8.15 -27.68 -10.68
CA ASP A 360 9.02 -28.02 -11.81
C ASP A 360 8.45 -27.47 -13.14
N GLN A 361 7.12 -27.52 -13.33
CA GLN A 361 6.47 -26.95 -14.53
C GLN A 361 6.51 -25.42 -14.58
N VAL A 362 6.33 -24.76 -13.43
CA VAL A 362 6.37 -23.30 -13.34
C VAL A 362 7.80 -22.80 -13.52
N GLU A 363 8.79 -23.46 -12.93
CA GLU A 363 10.21 -23.17 -13.06
C GLU A 363 10.67 -23.29 -14.52
N LEU A 364 10.30 -24.38 -15.20
CA LEU A 364 10.62 -24.55 -16.63
C LEU A 364 9.97 -23.46 -17.49
N SER A 365 8.69 -23.14 -17.24
CA SER A 365 8.00 -22.06 -17.95
C SER A 365 8.63 -20.68 -17.66
N TYR A 366 9.12 -20.47 -16.44
CA TYR A 366 9.83 -19.26 -16.03
C TYR A 366 11.17 -19.13 -16.77
N GLU A 367 11.97 -20.18 -16.86
CA GLU A 367 13.24 -20.18 -17.61
C GLU A 367 13.02 -19.89 -19.10
N GLU A 368 12.00 -20.49 -19.71
CA GLU A 368 11.62 -20.23 -21.11
C GLU A 368 11.19 -18.77 -21.32
N ALA A 369 10.37 -18.23 -20.43
CA ALA A 369 9.94 -16.84 -20.48
C ALA A 369 11.10 -15.87 -20.24
N LEU A 370 12.04 -16.23 -19.36
CA LEU A 370 13.23 -15.45 -19.06
C LEU A 370 14.21 -15.39 -20.23
N ALA A 371 14.44 -16.53 -20.89
CA ALA A 371 15.27 -16.61 -22.10
C ALA A 371 14.74 -15.71 -23.24
N ARG A 372 13.44 -15.40 -23.22
CA ARG A 372 12.75 -14.55 -24.21
C ARG A 372 12.54 -13.11 -23.77
N ASP A 373 13.02 -12.71 -22.58
CA ASP A 373 12.73 -11.41 -21.94
C ASP A 373 11.21 -11.09 -21.95
N HIS A 374 10.37 -12.10 -21.71
CA HIS A 374 8.93 -11.98 -21.83
C HIS A 374 8.29 -11.36 -20.57
N LEU A 375 7.24 -10.56 -20.75
CA LEU A 375 6.57 -9.82 -19.67
C LEU A 375 5.95 -10.72 -18.58
N LEU A 376 5.57 -11.96 -18.92
CA LEU A 376 5.00 -12.94 -17.98
C LEU A 376 6.02 -13.59 -17.04
N MET A 377 7.32 -13.39 -17.27
CA MET A 377 8.38 -13.91 -16.41
C MET A 377 8.14 -13.56 -14.94
N LEU A 378 7.70 -12.32 -14.65
CA LEU A 378 7.44 -11.87 -13.28
C LEU A 378 6.26 -12.61 -12.63
N SER A 379 5.21 -12.92 -13.41
CA SER A 379 4.04 -13.66 -12.93
C SER A 379 4.40 -15.12 -12.61
N LEU A 380 5.20 -15.75 -13.47
CA LEU A 380 5.69 -17.11 -13.27
C LEU A 380 6.58 -17.20 -12.02
N TYR A 381 7.52 -16.27 -11.85
CA TYR A 381 8.38 -16.19 -10.66
C TYR A 381 7.59 -16.03 -9.36
N VAL A 382 6.54 -15.20 -9.36
CA VAL A 382 5.69 -15.03 -8.17
C VAL A 382 4.94 -16.32 -7.85
N ASN A 383 4.42 -17.02 -8.86
CA ASN A 383 3.76 -18.32 -8.63
C ASN A 383 4.74 -19.38 -8.15
N GLU A 384 5.97 -19.41 -8.68
CA GLU A 384 7.05 -20.28 -8.21
C GLU A 384 7.30 -20.08 -6.71
N LEU A 385 7.49 -18.82 -6.28
CA LEU A 385 7.66 -18.46 -4.86
C LEU A 385 6.47 -18.86 -3.99
N TYR A 386 5.24 -18.74 -4.51
CA TYR A 386 4.05 -19.17 -3.76
C TYR A 386 3.98 -20.69 -3.63
N VAL A 387 4.26 -21.45 -4.71
CA VAL A 387 4.30 -22.91 -4.64
C VAL A 387 5.39 -23.35 -3.67
N GLU A 388 6.58 -22.75 -3.73
CA GLU A 388 7.69 -23.02 -2.81
C GLU A 388 7.31 -22.70 -1.36
N ALA A 389 6.63 -21.57 -1.11
CA ALA A 389 6.15 -21.20 0.23
C ALA A 389 5.12 -22.20 0.77
N VAL A 390 4.22 -22.69 -0.08
CA VAL A 390 3.22 -23.70 0.31
C VAL A 390 3.89 -25.05 0.58
N ALA A 391 4.86 -25.45 -0.25
CA ALA A 391 5.64 -26.68 -0.11
C ALA A 391 6.54 -26.66 1.14
N SER A 392 7.16 -25.52 1.45
CA SER A 392 8.10 -25.33 2.56
C SER A 392 7.43 -25.08 3.92
N SER A 393 6.10 -24.99 3.97
CA SER A 393 5.32 -24.85 5.21
C SER A 393 5.80 -25.85 6.27
N PRO A 394 6.14 -25.40 7.50
CA PRO A 394 6.77 -26.24 8.53
C PRO A 394 5.90 -27.44 8.95
N PHE A 395 4.60 -27.39 8.69
CA PHE A 395 3.69 -28.52 8.90
C PHE A 395 3.90 -29.68 7.91
N HIS A 396 4.70 -29.49 6.85
CA HIS A 396 5.16 -30.53 5.93
C HIS A 396 6.48 -31.18 6.35
N ARG A 397 7.30 -30.50 7.16
CA ARG A 397 8.64 -30.99 7.52
C ARG A 397 8.63 -32.09 8.59
N SER A 398 7.56 -32.21 9.38
CA SER A 398 7.30 -33.42 10.15
C SER A 398 6.40 -34.33 9.32
N GLY A 399 6.98 -35.02 8.34
CA GLY A 399 6.33 -36.17 7.76
C GLY A 399 5.95 -37.09 8.91
N PHE A 400 4.65 -37.33 9.11
CA PHE A 400 4.22 -38.37 10.04
C PHE A 400 4.94 -39.65 9.63
N SER A 401 5.61 -40.30 10.57
CA SER A 401 6.22 -41.59 10.25
C SER A 401 5.13 -42.50 9.69
N ALA A 402 5.45 -43.40 8.76
CA ALA A 402 4.46 -44.32 8.20
C ALA A 402 3.67 -45.08 9.29
N LYS A 403 4.30 -45.29 10.46
CA LYS A 403 3.65 -45.80 11.67
C LYS A 403 2.60 -44.87 12.27
N GLU A 404 2.91 -43.58 12.44
CA GLU A 404 1.95 -42.60 12.98
C GLU A 404 0.77 -42.36 12.03
N LEU A 405 1.00 -42.41 10.71
CA LEU A 405 -0.06 -42.33 9.71
C LEU A 405 -0.94 -43.60 9.72
N ALA A 406 -0.33 -44.78 9.88
CA ALA A 406 -1.04 -46.06 10.06
C ALA A 406 -1.84 -46.09 11.37
N ASP A 407 -1.30 -45.53 12.46
CA ASP A 407 -2.00 -45.43 13.73
C ASP A 407 -3.15 -44.41 13.67
N LEU A 408 -2.94 -43.26 13.03
CA LEU A 408 -3.99 -42.25 12.85
C LEU A 408 -5.11 -42.77 11.95
N SER A 409 -4.77 -43.41 10.82
CA SER A 409 -5.75 -44.04 9.94
C SER A 409 -6.47 -45.20 10.64
N GLY A 410 -5.77 -46.01 11.43
CA GLY A 410 -6.37 -47.05 12.26
C GLY A 410 -7.32 -46.49 13.33
N VAL A 411 -6.97 -45.38 13.98
CA VAL A 411 -7.83 -44.68 14.95
C VAL A 411 -9.05 -44.05 14.26
N LEU A 412 -8.89 -43.47 13.07
CA LEU A 412 -9.99 -42.91 12.29
C LEU A 412 -10.94 -44.00 11.78
N GLN A 413 -10.41 -45.14 11.34
CA GLN A 413 -11.20 -46.29 10.92
C GLN A 413 -11.96 -46.88 12.12
N ARG A 414 -11.31 -47.09 13.26
CA ARG A 414 -11.99 -47.53 14.50
C ARG A 414 -13.06 -46.55 14.96
N ARG A 415 -12.87 -45.24 14.77
CA ARG A 415 -13.89 -44.22 15.06
C ARG A 415 -15.05 -44.26 14.07
N LYS A 416 -14.77 -44.49 12.78
CA LYS A 416 -15.78 -44.69 11.73
C LYS A 416 -16.61 -45.94 12.00
N ASP A 417 -15.97 -47.05 12.36
CA ASP A 417 -16.62 -48.32 12.69
C ASP A 417 -17.46 -48.21 13.97
N ARG A 418 -16.93 -47.54 15.00
CA ARG A 418 -17.71 -47.21 16.21
C ARG A 418 -18.88 -46.28 15.93
N GLN A 419 -18.76 -45.37 14.96
CA GLN A 419 -19.86 -44.51 14.54
C GLN A 419 -20.92 -45.30 13.77
N LEU A 420 -20.53 -46.29 12.96
CA LEU A 420 -21.46 -47.17 12.24
C LEU A 420 -22.31 -48.04 13.20
N LEU A 421 -21.78 -48.36 14.38
CA LEU A 421 -22.51 -49.09 15.43
C LEU A 421 -23.54 -48.22 16.19
N LEU A 422 -23.56 -46.91 15.97
CA LEU A 422 -24.54 -46.02 16.59
C LEU A 422 -25.81 -45.96 15.74
N SER A 423 -26.98 -45.91 16.39
CA SER A 423 -28.26 -45.74 15.69
C SER A 423 -28.25 -44.47 14.82
N THR A 424 -28.96 -44.50 13.69
CA THR A 424 -29.00 -43.40 12.71
C THR A 424 -29.42 -42.05 13.34
N ARG A 425 -30.25 -42.09 14.39
CA ARG A 425 -30.63 -40.92 15.19
C ARG A 425 -29.45 -40.37 16.01
N ASN A 426 -28.68 -41.23 16.66
CA ASN A 426 -27.49 -40.84 17.43
C ASN A 426 -26.36 -40.38 16.52
N GLN A 427 -26.19 -40.98 15.33
CA GLN A 427 -25.25 -40.49 14.32
C GLN A 427 -25.60 -39.09 13.82
N ARG A 428 -26.90 -38.79 13.58
CA ARG A 428 -27.34 -37.43 13.19
C ARG A 428 -27.13 -36.44 14.32
N ILE A 429 -27.40 -36.82 15.57
CA ILE A 429 -27.17 -35.98 16.74
C ILE A 429 -25.67 -35.75 16.96
N LEU A 430 -24.83 -36.76 16.82
CA LEU A 430 -23.37 -36.63 16.91
C LEU A 430 -22.77 -35.85 15.74
N LYS A 431 -23.28 -35.99 14.52
CA LYS A 431 -22.87 -35.16 13.38
C LYS A 431 -23.29 -33.71 13.61
N LYS A 432 -24.52 -33.45 14.08
CA LYS A 432 -24.97 -32.11 14.46
C LYS A 432 -24.15 -31.54 15.62
N LEU A 433 -23.84 -32.35 16.64
CA LEU A 433 -22.98 -31.97 17.78
C LEU A 433 -21.54 -31.75 17.34
N HIS A 434 -20.98 -32.52 16.41
CA HIS A 434 -19.64 -32.31 15.89
C HIS A 434 -19.56 -31.07 15.01
N ILE A 435 -20.61 -30.77 14.23
CA ILE A 435 -20.73 -29.53 13.45
C ILE A 435 -20.90 -28.34 14.41
N THR A 436 -21.68 -28.46 15.49
CA THR A 436 -21.78 -27.39 16.50
C THR A 436 -20.54 -27.30 17.39
N LYS A 437 -19.76 -28.37 17.57
CA LYS A 437 -18.45 -28.35 18.27
C LYS A 437 -17.33 -27.79 17.40
N SER A 438 -17.37 -28.04 16.09
CA SER A 438 -16.45 -27.43 15.12
C SER A 438 -16.80 -25.95 14.87
N TRP A 439 -18.09 -25.57 14.94
CA TRP A 439 -18.53 -24.18 14.91
C TRP A 439 -18.36 -23.45 16.25
N SER A 440 -18.57 -24.09 17.40
CA SER A 440 -18.33 -23.45 18.71
C SER A 440 -16.84 -23.33 19.04
N ARG A 441 -15.95 -24.11 18.41
CA ARG A 441 -14.52 -23.80 18.37
C ARG A 441 -14.18 -22.55 17.54
N ARG A 442 -15.10 -22.01 16.73
CA ARG A 442 -15.00 -20.66 16.12
C ARG A 442 -15.67 -19.55 16.95
N ALA A 443 -16.29 -19.86 18.09
CA ALA A 443 -16.99 -18.89 18.93
C ALA A 443 -16.49 -18.84 20.39
N ARG A 444 -15.27 -19.34 20.66
CA ARG A 444 -14.42 -18.57 21.58
C ARG A 444 -13.88 -17.42 20.74
N PRO A 445 -13.96 -16.16 21.20
CA PRO A 445 -12.97 -15.21 20.77
C PRO A 445 -11.65 -15.92 21.01
N TYR A 446 -10.84 -16.08 19.98
CA TYR A 446 -9.42 -15.90 20.21
C TYR A 446 -9.33 -14.51 20.86
N ALA A 447 -9.42 -14.46 22.18
CA ALA A 447 -8.68 -13.52 22.96
C ALA A 447 -7.26 -13.77 22.52
N SER A 448 -6.83 -12.98 21.53
CA SER A 448 -5.45 -12.70 21.21
C SER A 448 -4.51 -13.88 21.49
N ALA A 449 -4.54 -14.92 20.66
CA ALA A 449 -3.25 -15.48 20.26
C ALA A 449 -2.68 -14.47 19.27
N THR A 450 -2.23 -13.36 19.83
CA THR A 450 -1.56 -12.29 19.16
C THR A 450 -0.33 -12.88 18.49
N VAL A 451 -0.36 -12.90 17.16
CA VAL A 451 0.84 -12.67 16.36
C VAL A 451 1.33 -11.21 16.53
N ASP A 452 0.57 -10.35 17.23
CA ASP A 452 1.03 -9.05 17.71
C ASP A 452 1.17 -9.02 19.25
N GLY A 453 2.12 -9.77 19.83
CA GLY A 453 2.19 -9.89 21.30
C GLY A 453 3.48 -10.42 21.93
N GLY A 454 4.39 -11.02 21.16
CA GLY A 454 5.70 -11.42 21.69
C GLY A 454 6.70 -10.27 21.81
N TRP A 455 6.51 -9.19 21.04
CA TRP A 455 7.48 -8.09 20.93
C TRP A 455 7.32 -6.96 21.96
N LYS A 456 6.44 -7.11 22.95
CA LYS A 456 6.29 -6.12 24.03
C LYS A 456 6.45 -6.68 25.45
N ARG A 457 6.82 -7.96 25.62
CA ARG A 457 7.07 -8.55 26.95
C ARG A 457 8.31 -9.47 27.03
N SER A 458 9.22 -9.39 26.06
CA SER A 458 10.61 -9.86 26.17
C SER A 458 11.58 -8.74 26.62
N ALA A 459 11.04 -7.59 27.01
CA ALA A 459 11.82 -6.39 27.33
C ALA A 459 12.92 -6.68 28.36
N GLY A 460 12.64 -7.38 29.47
CA GLY A 460 13.66 -7.65 30.50
C GLY A 460 14.90 -8.41 30.01
N ILE A 461 14.72 -9.58 29.36
CA ILE A 461 15.85 -10.40 28.89
C ILE A 461 16.53 -9.78 27.68
N GLN A 462 15.77 -9.22 26.73
CA GLN A 462 16.36 -8.58 25.55
C GLN A 462 17.08 -7.26 25.92
N GLU A 463 16.55 -6.49 26.87
CA GLU A 463 17.18 -5.28 27.40
C GLU A 463 18.44 -5.63 28.19
N PHE A 464 18.42 -6.67 29.03
CA PHE A 464 19.62 -7.21 29.67
C PHE A 464 20.70 -7.56 28.64
N LEU A 465 20.36 -8.36 27.62
CA LEU A 465 21.30 -8.77 26.58
C LEU A 465 21.83 -7.57 25.77
N ASN A 466 20.97 -6.58 25.49
CA ASN A 466 21.38 -5.36 24.78
C ASN A 466 22.32 -4.49 25.63
N VAL A 467 22.09 -4.40 26.95
CA VAL A 467 22.95 -3.64 27.88
C VAL A 467 24.30 -4.33 28.05
N GLU A 468 24.30 -5.65 28.26
CA GLU A 468 25.53 -6.45 28.36
C GLU A 468 26.35 -6.40 27.07
N SER A 469 25.69 -6.54 25.92
CA SER A 469 26.35 -6.47 24.61
C SER A 469 27.04 -5.13 24.38
N ARG A 470 26.46 -4.01 24.84
CA ARG A 470 27.10 -2.69 24.79
C ARG A 470 28.27 -2.56 25.77
N CYS A 471 28.15 -3.12 26.97
CA CYS A 471 29.22 -3.07 27.98
C CYS A 471 30.43 -3.91 27.58
N GLN A 472 30.21 -5.03 26.88
CA GLN A 472 31.24 -6.01 26.53
C GLN A 472 31.81 -5.85 25.11
N GLN A 473 31.34 -4.85 24.33
CA GLN A 473 31.78 -4.60 22.94
C GLN A 473 33.20 -3.99 22.80
N SER A 474 34.02 -4.02 23.86
CA SER A 474 35.41 -3.55 23.78
C SER A 474 36.31 -4.59 23.09
N ALA A 475 37.24 -4.14 22.25
CA ALA A 475 38.14 -4.99 21.47
C ALA A 475 39.00 -5.97 22.30
N ALA A 476 39.13 -5.73 23.61
CA ALA A 476 39.84 -6.62 24.54
C ALA A 476 39.11 -7.95 24.79
N VAL A 477 37.77 -7.99 24.70
CA VAL A 477 36.96 -9.19 24.98
C VAL A 477 37.01 -10.19 23.82
N ALA A 478 37.11 -9.70 22.58
CA ALA A 478 37.22 -10.54 21.39
C ALA A 478 38.56 -11.31 21.31
N GLY A 479 39.62 -10.79 21.94
CA GLY A 479 40.95 -11.39 21.98
C GLY A 479 41.24 -12.29 23.18
N ALA A 480 40.26 -12.55 24.06
CA ALA A 480 40.47 -13.38 25.24
C ALA A 480 40.84 -14.83 24.85
N PRO A 481 41.93 -15.41 25.41
CA PRO A 481 42.28 -16.81 25.17
C PRO A 481 41.25 -17.77 25.81
N ASN A 482 41.16 -19.00 25.28
CA ASN A 482 40.40 -20.15 25.84
C ASN A 482 38.86 -20.12 25.72
N TRP A 483 38.34 -19.83 24.52
CA TRP A 483 36.91 -20.07 24.21
C TRP A 483 36.64 -21.56 23.96
N LYS A 484 35.66 -22.14 24.67
CA LYS A 484 35.14 -23.49 24.41
C LYS A 484 33.92 -23.40 23.50
N ALA A 485 33.88 -24.18 22.42
CA ALA A 485 32.74 -24.20 21.51
C ALA A 485 31.53 -24.90 22.15
N VAL A 486 30.34 -24.32 21.98
CA VAL A 486 29.08 -24.84 22.55
C VAL A 486 28.09 -25.19 21.45
N ASN A 487 27.93 -24.31 20.44
CA ASN A 487 27.06 -24.46 19.27
C ASN A 487 25.67 -25.04 19.59
N SER A 488 25.00 -24.50 20.60
CA SER A 488 23.71 -25.00 21.09
C SER A 488 22.63 -23.92 21.08
N VAL A 489 21.38 -24.34 20.92
CA VAL A 489 20.21 -23.44 21.01
C VAL A 489 19.66 -23.52 22.42
N ILE A 490 19.66 -22.38 23.12
CA ILE A 490 19.25 -22.28 24.52
C ILE A 490 18.08 -21.30 24.63
N SER A 491 17.04 -21.71 25.35
CA SER A 491 15.93 -20.87 25.77
C SER A 491 16.28 -20.22 27.11
N LEU A 492 16.31 -18.89 27.15
CA LEU A 492 16.50 -18.12 28.37
C LEU A 492 15.14 -17.72 28.95
N SER A 493 14.94 -17.91 30.25
CA SER A 493 13.76 -17.49 31.01
C SER A 493 14.16 -16.70 32.26
N CYS A 494 13.27 -15.84 32.77
CA CYS A 494 13.48 -15.11 34.03
C CYS A 494 12.45 -15.57 35.07
N ASP A 495 12.86 -15.67 36.35
CA ASP A 495 12.03 -16.15 37.46
C ASP A 495 10.91 -15.17 37.91
N ASP A 496 10.76 -14.01 37.26
CA ASP A 496 9.83 -12.94 37.66
C ASP A 496 8.33 -13.25 37.45
N GLY A 497 7.94 -14.52 37.37
CA GLY A 497 6.54 -14.95 37.17
C GLY A 497 5.94 -14.64 35.80
N SER A 498 6.69 -13.96 34.93
CA SER A 498 6.37 -13.81 33.51
C SER A 498 6.99 -14.95 32.73
N ASN A 499 6.18 -15.76 32.04
CA ASN A 499 6.66 -16.81 31.11
C ASN A 499 7.28 -16.21 29.83
N SER A 500 8.20 -15.25 29.96
CA SER A 500 8.97 -14.72 28.84
C SER A 500 10.16 -15.64 28.60
N THR A 501 10.20 -16.25 27.41
CA THR A 501 11.29 -17.11 26.96
C THR A 501 11.93 -16.50 25.71
N LEU A 502 13.26 -16.47 25.64
CA LEU A 502 14.02 -15.96 24.51
C LEU A 502 14.97 -17.05 23.99
N LEU A 503 14.88 -17.37 22.71
CA LEU A 503 15.76 -18.35 22.07
C LEU A 503 17.03 -17.67 21.54
N ILE A 504 18.18 -18.15 22.00
CA ILE A 504 19.50 -17.71 21.55
C ILE A 504 20.33 -18.89 21.05
N ILE A 505 21.22 -18.62 20.10
CA ILE A 505 22.24 -19.58 19.65
C ILE A 505 23.53 -19.23 20.39
N VAL A 506 24.01 -20.14 21.25
CA VAL A 506 25.26 -20.00 21.97
C VAL A 506 26.38 -20.64 21.17
N LEU A 507 27.33 -19.82 20.74
CA LEU A 507 28.45 -20.23 19.89
C LEU A 507 29.60 -20.77 20.73
N ALA A 508 29.99 -20.03 21.77
CA ALA A 508 31.12 -20.38 22.63
C ALA A 508 30.97 -19.80 24.04
N TRP A 509 31.70 -20.38 24.99
CA TRP A 509 31.79 -19.89 26.36
C TRP A 509 33.25 -19.88 26.83
N ASN A 510 33.65 -18.81 27.50
CA ASN A 510 34.89 -18.71 28.24
C ASN A 510 34.66 -18.86 29.75
N GLU A 511 35.17 -19.95 30.31
CA GLU A 511 35.03 -20.29 31.74
C GLU A 511 35.79 -19.31 32.64
N SER A 512 37.00 -18.89 32.25
CA SER A 512 37.87 -18.01 33.05
C SER A 512 37.29 -16.61 33.24
N PHE A 513 36.54 -16.10 32.25
CA PHE A 513 35.91 -14.78 32.32
C PHE A 513 34.40 -14.84 32.58
N GLY A 514 33.81 -16.04 32.61
CA GLY A 514 32.36 -16.20 32.74
C GLY A 514 31.57 -15.53 31.61
N LEU A 515 32.10 -15.52 30.38
CA LEU A 515 31.51 -14.83 29.24
C LEU A 515 30.93 -15.79 28.20
N VAL A 516 29.74 -15.48 27.70
CA VAL A 516 29.05 -16.29 26.69
C VAL A 516 28.95 -15.52 25.39
N ARG A 517 29.40 -16.15 24.30
CA ARG A 517 29.28 -15.65 22.93
C ARG A 517 28.02 -16.23 22.29
N TRP A 518 27.15 -15.37 21.79
CA TRP A 518 25.84 -15.77 21.26
C TRP A 518 25.42 -14.96 20.04
N CYS A 519 24.40 -15.45 19.32
CA CYS A 519 23.68 -14.73 18.27
C CYS A 519 22.17 -15.01 18.32
N ALA A 520 21.37 -14.07 17.79
CA ALA A 520 19.92 -14.17 17.78
C ALA A 520 19.42 -15.22 16.79
N SER A 521 18.39 -16.00 17.19
CA SER A 521 17.91 -17.16 16.44
C SER A 521 17.08 -16.84 15.17
N GLN A 522 16.86 -15.58 14.76
CA GLN A 522 16.07 -15.24 13.57
C GLN A 522 16.66 -14.09 12.73
N SER A 523 17.35 -14.44 11.64
CA SER A 523 16.98 -14.11 10.24
C SER A 523 18.13 -14.51 9.31
N PRO A 524 17.92 -15.41 8.33
CA PRO A 524 18.87 -15.68 7.25
C PRO A 524 18.84 -14.63 6.12
N SER A 525 18.15 -13.49 6.28
CA SER A 525 18.01 -12.48 5.23
C SER A 525 18.97 -11.29 5.44
N ALA A 526 20.24 -11.50 5.15
CA ALA A 526 21.18 -10.50 4.62
C ALA A 526 22.56 -11.15 4.58
N SER A 527 23.30 -10.92 3.49
CA SER A 527 24.71 -11.29 3.32
C SER A 527 25.68 -10.52 4.24
N GLY A 528 25.25 -10.19 5.46
CA GLY A 528 26.07 -9.58 6.51
C GLY A 528 26.55 -10.64 7.49
N LYS A 529 27.80 -10.52 7.95
CA LYS A 529 28.37 -11.35 9.02
C LYS A 529 27.39 -11.41 10.20
N LEU A 530 27.07 -12.62 10.70
CA LEU A 530 26.33 -12.81 11.94
C LEU A 530 26.99 -11.97 13.04
N GLN A 531 26.25 -11.01 13.59
CA GLN A 531 26.78 -10.12 14.61
C GLN A 531 26.89 -10.87 15.93
N GLU A 532 28.10 -11.33 16.25
CA GLU A 532 28.42 -11.99 17.52
C GLU A 532 28.26 -11.00 18.68
N GLN A 533 27.54 -11.39 19.72
CA GLN A 533 27.33 -10.61 20.93
C GLN A 533 27.80 -11.38 22.16
N TYR A 534 28.02 -10.67 23.26
CA TYR A 534 28.58 -11.20 24.50
C TYR A 534 27.71 -10.83 25.70
N PHE A 535 27.61 -11.72 26.68
CA PHE A 535 27.08 -11.39 28.01
C PHE A 535 27.82 -12.14 29.12
N SER A 536 27.83 -11.56 30.32
CA SER A 536 28.38 -12.16 31.54
C SER A 536 27.40 -13.12 32.23
N LEU A 537 27.87 -14.33 32.54
CA LEU A 537 27.16 -15.33 33.35
C LEU A 537 26.92 -14.87 34.78
N VAL A 538 27.78 -14.01 35.32
CA VAL A 538 27.60 -13.45 36.67
C VAL A 538 26.41 -12.50 36.68
N ASN A 539 26.34 -11.61 35.68
CA ASN A 539 25.27 -10.62 35.59
C ASN A 539 23.94 -11.29 35.21
N ALA A 540 23.97 -12.31 34.33
CA ALA A 540 22.78 -13.09 33.99
C ALA A 540 22.16 -13.78 35.22
N ARG A 541 23.00 -14.33 36.10
CA ARG A 541 22.55 -14.91 37.38
C ARG A 541 21.97 -13.87 38.34
N GLN A 542 22.61 -12.71 38.46
CA GLN A 542 22.11 -11.61 39.29
C GLN A 542 20.74 -11.11 38.80
N SER A 543 20.51 -11.16 37.49
CA SER A 543 19.24 -10.83 36.87
C SER A 543 18.22 -11.98 36.85
N GLY A 544 18.48 -13.10 37.55
CA GLY A 544 17.53 -14.21 37.67
C GLY A 544 17.30 -15.00 36.37
N ILE A 545 18.22 -14.91 35.41
CA ILE A 545 18.09 -15.56 34.10
C ILE A 545 18.52 -17.02 34.20
N ARG A 546 17.62 -17.93 33.81
CA ARG A 546 17.84 -19.37 33.70
C ARG A 546 17.88 -19.79 32.23
N GLY A 547 18.61 -20.86 31.94
CA GLY A 547 18.68 -21.46 30.60
C GLY A 547 18.10 -22.86 30.57
N GLU A 548 17.39 -23.20 29.49
CA GLU A 548 16.95 -24.55 29.15
C GLU A 548 17.41 -24.89 27.72
N VAL A 549 17.96 -26.09 27.50
CA VAL A 549 18.47 -26.49 26.19
C VAL A 549 17.32 -26.92 25.29
N VAL A 550 17.27 -26.32 24.10
CA VAL A 550 16.29 -26.67 23.04
C VAL A 550 16.93 -27.57 21.98
N SER A 551 18.21 -27.34 21.68
CA SER A 551 18.99 -28.20 20.78
C SER A 551 20.46 -28.21 21.23
N CYS A 552 21.05 -29.39 21.33
CA CYS A 552 22.38 -29.59 21.88
C CYS A 552 23.40 -29.85 20.76
N GLY A 553 24.43 -29.01 20.67
CA GLY A 553 25.64 -29.21 19.86
C GLY A 553 26.66 -30.07 20.61
N ASP A 554 27.50 -29.44 21.45
CA ASP A 554 28.43 -30.17 22.32
C ASP A 554 27.83 -30.38 23.72
N ALA A 555 27.44 -31.63 24.04
CA ALA A 555 26.76 -31.96 25.29
C ALA A 555 27.58 -31.64 26.54
N THR A 556 28.91 -31.73 26.49
CA THR A 556 29.76 -31.51 27.67
C THR A 556 29.89 -30.04 28.02
N ASN A 557 30.11 -29.17 27.03
CA ASN A 557 30.22 -27.73 27.23
C ASN A 557 28.85 -27.08 27.47
N THR A 558 27.78 -27.63 26.88
CA THR A 558 26.41 -27.15 27.08
C THR A 558 25.89 -27.46 28.49
N THR A 559 26.16 -28.66 29.00
CA THR A 559 25.79 -29.02 30.38
C THR A 559 26.56 -28.22 31.42
N ALA A 560 27.86 -28.00 31.21
CA ALA A 560 28.65 -27.13 32.07
C ALA A 560 28.11 -25.67 32.06
N LEU A 561 27.63 -25.16 30.92
CA LEU A 561 27.11 -23.79 30.80
C LEU A 561 25.78 -23.65 31.57
N LEU A 562 24.90 -24.63 31.41
CA LEU A 562 23.66 -24.69 32.17
C LEU A 562 23.91 -24.81 33.67
N GLN A 563 24.91 -25.61 34.08
CA GLN A 563 25.29 -25.74 35.49
C GLN A 563 25.87 -24.42 36.04
N ALA A 564 26.64 -23.69 35.22
CA ALA A 564 27.14 -22.36 35.57
C ALA A 564 26.02 -21.30 35.66
N LEU A 565 24.94 -21.43 34.89
CA LEU A 565 23.73 -20.59 34.99
C LEU A 565 22.85 -20.95 36.19
N ALA A 566 22.79 -22.24 36.56
CA ALA A 566 21.93 -22.75 37.63
C ALA A 566 22.54 -22.67 39.04
N THR A 567 23.84 -22.38 39.17
CA THR A 567 24.52 -22.30 40.47
C THR A 567 24.19 -21.00 41.21
N PRO A 568 23.56 -21.06 42.40
CA PRO A 568 23.21 -19.87 43.18
C PRO A 568 24.47 -19.18 43.71
N ILE A 569 24.47 -17.84 43.73
CA ILE A 569 25.59 -17.04 44.24
C ILE A 569 25.59 -17.16 45.78
N THR A 570 26.58 -17.82 46.35
CA THR A 570 26.87 -17.76 47.79
C THR A 570 27.48 -16.40 48.13
N ALA A 571 26.94 -15.73 49.15
CA ALA A 571 27.23 -14.33 49.51
C ALA A 571 28.70 -13.99 49.83
N ASP A 572 29.58 -14.99 49.96
CA ASP A 572 30.98 -14.80 50.35
C ASP A 572 31.95 -14.45 49.21
N ALA A 573 31.54 -14.58 47.94
CA ALA A 573 32.36 -14.16 46.79
C ALA A 573 32.30 -12.63 46.50
N PHE A 574 31.41 -11.90 47.17
CA PHE A 574 31.10 -10.49 46.87
C PHE A 574 32.12 -9.49 47.44
N LYS A 575 33.03 -9.93 48.33
CA LYS A 575 34.03 -9.04 48.99
C LYS A 575 35.38 -8.94 48.28
N ALA A 576 35.66 -9.77 47.26
CA ALA A 576 36.96 -9.75 46.58
C ALA A 576 37.00 -8.87 45.32
N ALA A 577 35.85 -8.49 44.74
CA ALA A 577 35.79 -7.76 43.46
C ALA A 577 35.48 -6.24 43.58
N ASN A 578 35.04 -5.77 44.75
CA ASN A 578 34.61 -4.37 44.95
C ASN A 578 35.65 -3.45 45.64
N THR A 579 36.89 -3.90 45.80
CA THR A 579 38.01 -3.06 46.27
C THR A 579 39.04 -2.88 45.15
N GLY A 580 38.83 -1.88 44.31
CA GLY A 580 39.73 -1.54 43.20
C GLY A 580 39.29 -0.32 42.41
N THR A 581 38.90 0.76 43.09
CA THR A 581 38.75 2.09 42.49
C THR A 581 40.13 2.68 42.21
N PHE A 582 40.41 3.14 40.98
CA PHE A 582 41.32 4.28 40.75
C PHE A 582 40.99 4.99 39.43
N ASN A 583 40.40 6.17 39.56
CA ASN A 583 40.36 7.23 38.55
C ASN A 583 41.74 7.92 38.49
N GLY A 584 42.20 8.34 37.30
CA GLY A 584 43.09 9.50 37.18
C GLY A 584 44.12 9.54 36.04
N PHE A 585 43.68 10.00 34.86
CA PHE A 585 44.32 11.04 34.00
C PHE A 585 45.70 10.78 33.31
N PRO A 586 46.15 11.64 32.35
CA PRO A 586 46.67 11.20 31.05
C PRO A 586 48.13 11.66 30.75
N TYR A 587 48.68 11.17 29.63
CA TYR A 587 49.71 11.78 28.75
C TYR A 587 51.03 12.40 29.30
N PHE A 588 52.11 12.01 28.60
CA PHE A 588 53.44 12.63 28.40
C PHE A 588 54.61 12.32 29.38
N LEU A 589 55.62 11.58 28.88
CA LEU A 589 56.91 12.07 28.36
C LEU A 589 57.68 10.87 27.74
N SER A 590 58.15 10.91 26.50
CA SER A 590 59.44 11.50 26.10
C SER A 590 60.65 10.96 26.89
N THR A 591 61.15 9.82 26.43
CA THR A 591 62.54 9.54 26.00
C THR A 591 63.77 10.06 26.78
N VAL A 592 64.73 9.11 26.88
CA VAL A 592 66.21 9.20 26.95
C VAL A 592 66.87 9.11 28.34
N LEU A 593 67.54 7.97 28.59
CA LEU A 593 68.98 7.79 28.87
C LEU A 593 69.15 6.39 29.52
N THR A 594 69.66 5.40 28.78
CA THR A 594 71.05 4.89 28.88
C THR A 594 71.54 4.53 30.29
N ARG A 595 72.09 3.32 30.37
CA ARG A 595 73.05 2.77 31.35
C ARG A 595 72.48 2.35 32.70
N LEU A 596 71.98 1.10 32.77
CA LEU A 596 72.77 -0.10 33.09
C LEU A 596 71.96 -1.35 32.71
#